data_AF-A0A258S7E5-F1
#
_entry.id   AF-A0A258S7E5-F1
#
_cell.length_a   1.000
_cell.length_b   1.000
_cell.length_c   1.000
_cell.angle_alpha   90.00
_cell.angle_beta   90.00
_cell.angle_gamma   90.00
#
_symmetry.space_group_name_H-M   'P 1'
#
loop_
_entity.id
_entity.type
_entity.pdbx_description
1 polymer ?
#
loop_
_entity_poly.entity_id
_entity_poly.type
_entity_poly.pdbx_seq_one_letter_code
_entity_poly.pdbx_strand_id
1 'polypeptide(L)'
;MVGYSRIPELKSVDFDGALFWFAEMQVSGLMFHPDDDPADIIRADGAGSMFSAHEEEEARSVMARLFDALHDDVYAAAYPVVMNGFRVRLDA
;
A
#
# COMPACT_ATOMS: atom_id res chain seq x y z
N MET A 1 -24.36 2.00 -3.91
CA MET A 1 -23.89 0.84 -3.12
C MET A 1 -22.45 1.12 -2.82
N VAL A 2 -22.07 1.33 -1.56
CA VAL A 2 -20.65 1.37 -1.20
C VAL A 2 -20.17 -0.06 -1.37
N GLY A 3 -19.38 -0.30 -2.41
CA GLY A 3 -18.83 -1.64 -2.67
C GLY A 3 -17.95 -2.06 -1.49
N TYR A 4 -17.88 -3.36 -1.23
CA TYR A 4 -16.93 -3.88 -0.24
C TYR A 4 -15.51 -3.53 -0.72
N SER A 5 -14.81 -2.68 0.04
CA SER A 5 -13.42 -2.32 -0.25
C SER A 5 -12.48 -3.40 0.27
N ARG A 6 -11.41 -3.67 -0.49
CA ARG A 6 -10.32 -4.54 -0.07
C ARG A 6 -9.19 -3.77 0.63
N ILE A 7 -9.25 -2.43 0.66
CA ILE A 7 -8.23 -1.62 1.32
C ILE A 7 -8.34 -1.83 2.84
N PRO A 8 -7.27 -2.26 3.53
CA PRO A 8 -7.25 -2.42 4.97
C PRO A 8 -7.43 -1.08 5.69
N GLU A 9 -8.01 -1.12 6.88
CA GLU A 9 -8.13 0.05 7.74
C GLU A 9 -6.77 0.46 8.30
N LEU A 10 -6.43 1.75 8.20
CA LEU A 10 -5.25 2.30 8.87
C LEU A 10 -5.53 2.50 10.38
N LYS A 11 -4.98 1.60 11.20
CA LYS A 11 -5.21 1.54 12.66
C LYS A 11 -4.54 2.68 13.45
N SER A 12 -3.35 3.10 13.04
CA SER A 12 -2.60 4.21 13.64
C SER A 12 -1.79 4.94 12.58
N VAL A 13 -1.51 6.23 12.81
CA VAL A 13 -0.71 7.08 11.92
C VAL A 13 0.68 7.26 12.53
N ASP A 14 1.36 6.14 12.75
CA ASP A 14 2.73 6.03 13.23
C ASP A 14 3.48 4.96 12.42
N PHE A 15 4.78 4.78 12.67
CA PHE A 15 5.62 3.85 11.92
C PHE A 15 5.08 2.41 11.94
N ASP A 16 4.68 1.91 13.12
CA ASP A 16 4.14 0.56 13.27
C ASP A 16 2.80 0.42 12.54
N GLY A 17 1.94 1.43 12.62
CA GLY A 17 0.68 1.48 11.88
C GLY A 17 0.88 1.41 10.37
N ALA A 18 1.84 2.17 9.85
CA ALA A 18 2.22 2.13 8.45
C ALA A 18 2.76 0.74 8.06
N LEU A 19 3.68 0.18 8.85
CA LEU A 19 4.27 -1.14 8.63
C LEU A 19 3.19 -2.23 8.56
N PHE A 20 2.26 -2.23 9.51
CA PHE A 20 1.16 -3.21 9.54
C PHE A 20 0.21 -3.01 8.36
N TRP A 21 -0.12 -1.78 7.99
CA TRP A 21 -0.99 -1.50 6.86
C TRP A 21 -0.37 -2.00 5.54
N PHE A 22 0.93 -1.72 5.31
CA PHE A 22 1.63 -2.28 4.14
C PHE A 22 1.64 -3.82 4.17
N ALA A 23 1.85 -4.44 5.33
CA ALA A 23 1.80 -5.90 5.43
C ALA A 23 0.42 -6.48 5.08
N GLU A 24 -0.67 -5.84 5.50
CA GLU A 24 -2.04 -6.23 5.14
C GLU A 24 -2.32 -6.03 3.64
N MET A 25 -1.82 -4.94 3.05
CA MET A 25 -1.85 -4.71 1.59
C MET A 25 -1.09 -5.79 0.82
N GLN A 26 0.08 -6.21 1.30
CA GLN A 26 0.86 -7.30 0.71
C GLN A 26 0.11 -8.64 0.75
N VAL A 27 -0.46 -9.00 1.89
CA VAL A 27 -1.24 -10.24 2.02
C VAL A 27 -2.47 -10.22 1.11
N SER A 28 -3.03 -9.04 0.87
CA SER A 28 -4.19 -8.84 0.00
C SER A 28 -3.85 -8.79 -1.49
N GLY A 29 -2.56 -8.81 -1.85
CA GLY A 29 -2.11 -8.69 -3.24
C GLY A 29 -2.35 -7.30 -3.84
N LEU A 30 -2.36 -6.27 -2.99
CA LEU A 30 -2.68 -4.88 -3.31
C LEU A 30 -1.46 -3.95 -3.15
N MET A 31 -0.24 -4.51 -3.13
CA MET A 31 0.96 -3.69 -2.96
C MET A 31 1.24 -2.82 -4.19
N PHE A 32 1.61 -1.57 -3.91
CA PHE A 32 2.08 -0.58 -4.86
C PHE A 32 3.20 0.24 -4.21
N HIS A 33 3.96 0.99 -5.02
CA HIS A 33 5.00 1.87 -4.48
C HIS A 33 4.37 3.10 -3.81
N PRO A 34 4.88 3.60 -2.67
CA PRO A 34 4.31 4.74 -1.97
C PRO A 34 4.11 6.02 -2.82
N ASP A 35 4.98 6.26 -3.80
CA ASP A 35 4.89 7.43 -4.70
C ASP A 35 3.94 7.25 -5.89
N ASP A 36 3.51 6.02 -6.18
CA ASP A 36 2.63 5.78 -7.31
C ASP A 36 1.18 6.16 -6.94
N ASP A 37 0.44 6.76 -7.88
CA ASP A 37 -1.01 6.91 -7.71
C ASP A 37 -1.68 5.53 -7.89
N PRO A 38 -2.56 5.09 -6.96
CA PRO A 38 -3.29 3.83 -7.08
C PRO A 38 -4.04 3.66 -8.43
N ALA A 39 -4.50 4.75 -9.05
CA ALA A 39 -5.19 4.71 -10.34
C ALA A 39 -4.29 4.30 -11.51
N ASP A 40 -2.97 4.47 -11.38
CA ASP A 40 -1.99 4.08 -12.39
C ASP A 40 -1.56 2.60 -12.25
N ILE A 41 -1.97 1.94 -11.16
CA ILE A 41 -1.59 0.56 -10.88
C ILE A 41 -2.48 -0.41 -11.66
N ILE A 42 -1.86 -1.10 -12.61
CA ILE A 42 -2.50 -2.14 -13.41
C ILE A 42 -2.16 -3.55 -12.91
N ARG A 43 -3.06 -4.50 -13.16
CA ARG A 43 -2.83 -5.91 -12.85
C ARG A 43 -1.79 -6.51 -13.80
N ALA A 44 -0.88 -7.32 -13.26
CA ALA A 44 0.16 -7.98 -14.05
C ALA A 44 -0.39 -8.98 -15.09
N ASP A 45 -1.61 -9.49 -14.88
CA ASP A 45 -2.32 -10.36 -15.83
C ASP A 45 -2.94 -9.58 -17.02
N GLY A 46 -2.82 -8.26 -17.02
CA GLY A 46 -3.38 -7.39 -18.05
C GLY A 46 -4.90 -7.18 -17.95
N ALA A 47 -5.54 -7.63 -16.86
CA ALA A 47 -7.00 -7.54 -16.69
C ALA A 47 -7.51 -6.13 -16.28
N GLY A 48 -6.72 -5.07 -16.50
CA GLY A 48 -7.07 -3.68 -16.20
C GLY A 48 -6.54 -3.19 -14.86
N SER A 49 -7.19 -2.19 -14.27
CA SER A 49 -6.80 -1.56 -13.01
C SER A 49 -6.80 -2.57 -11.85
N MET A 50 -5.82 -2.44 -10.94
CA MET A 50 -5.73 -3.28 -9.74
C MET A 50 -6.81 -2.92 -8.72
N PHE A 51 -7.10 -1.62 -8.62
CA PHE A 51 -8.06 -1.03 -7.71
C PHE A 51 -9.34 -0.62 -8.46
N SER A 52 -10.46 -0.61 -7.73
CA SER A 52 -11.65 0.11 -8.15
C SER A 52 -11.51 1.59 -7.81
N ALA A 53 -12.27 2.47 -8.47
CA ALA A 53 -12.25 3.92 -8.20
C ALA A 53 -12.46 4.29 -6.72
N HIS A 54 -13.25 3.49 -5.98
CA HIS A 54 -13.44 3.70 -4.55
C HIS A 54 -12.19 3.33 -3.74
N GLU A 55 -11.54 2.21 -4.08
CA GLU A 55 -10.32 1.76 -3.42
C GLU A 55 -9.13 2.68 -3.75
N GLU A 56 -9.09 3.27 -4.94
CA GLU A 56 -8.10 4.28 -5.31
C GLU A 56 -8.18 5.50 -4.38
N GLU A 57 -9.40 5.99 -4.11
CA GLU A 57 -9.62 7.12 -3.21
C GLU A 57 -9.23 6.79 -1.76
N GLU A 58 -9.58 5.59 -1.28
CA GLU A 58 -9.21 5.14 0.06
C GLU A 58 -7.70 4.97 0.23
N ALA A 59 -7.03 4.31 -0.74
CA ALA A 59 -5.58 4.15 -0.74
C ALA A 59 -4.88 5.51 -0.78
N ARG A 60 -5.33 6.44 -1.63
CA ARG A 60 -4.79 7.80 -1.71
C ARG A 60 -4.96 8.57 -0.40
N SER A 61 -6.11 8.42 0.26
CA SER A 61 -6.39 9.03 1.57
C SER A 61 -5.47 8.47 2.66
N VAL A 62 -5.24 7.16 2.69
CA VAL A 62 -4.29 6.54 3.63
C VAL A 62 -2.86 7.02 3.39
N MET A 63 -2.40 7.01 2.14
CA MET A 63 -1.05 7.48 1.79
C MET A 63 -0.84 8.95 2.16
N ALA A 64 -1.82 9.82 1.86
CA ALA A 64 -1.74 11.23 2.24
C ALA A 64 -1.58 11.41 3.75
N ARG A 65 -2.34 10.66 4.57
CA ARG A 65 -2.22 10.69 6.03
C ARG A 65 -0.86 10.21 6.52
N LEU A 66 -0.33 9.15 5.91
CA LEU A 66 0.97 8.60 6.27
C LEU A 66 2.11 9.57 5.91
N PHE A 67 2.11 10.15 4.71
CA PHE A 67 3.13 11.12 4.30
C PHE A 67 3.07 12.44 5.08
N ASP A 68 1.88 12.89 5.47
CA ASP A 68 1.72 14.06 6.34
C ASP A 68 2.35 13.86 7.72
N ALA A 69 2.19 12.66 8.29
CA ALA A 69 2.66 12.34 9.64
C ALA A 69 4.13 11.86 9.70
N LEU A 70 4.56 11.09 8.71
CA LEU A 70 5.85 10.37 8.72
C LEU A 70 6.84 10.92 7.70
N HIS A 71 6.39 11.76 6.74
CA HIS A 71 7.23 12.24 5.65
C HIS A 71 7.94 11.06 4.95
N ASP A 72 9.27 11.10 4.85
CA ASP A 72 10.06 10.06 4.19
C ASP A 72 10.13 8.74 4.99
N ASP A 73 9.75 8.71 6.27
CA ASP A 73 9.75 7.47 7.06
C ASP A 73 8.70 6.46 6.57
N VAL A 74 7.74 6.89 5.72
CA VAL A 74 6.82 5.98 5.01
C VAL A 74 7.59 4.95 4.18
N TYR A 75 8.69 5.36 3.53
CA TYR A 75 9.51 4.44 2.75
C TYR A 75 10.18 3.40 3.63
N ALA A 76 10.67 3.80 4.81
CA ALA A 76 11.29 2.89 5.76
C ALA A 76 10.28 1.87 6.33
N ALA A 77 9.03 2.28 6.54
CA ALA A 77 7.94 1.37 6.95
C ALA A 77 7.53 0.40 5.83
N ALA A 78 7.46 0.87 4.57
CA ALA A 78 7.14 0.04 3.42
C ALA A 78 8.26 -0.97 3.05
N TYR A 79 9.51 -0.55 3.16
CA TYR A 79 10.68 -1.29 2.69
C TYR A 79 10.75 -2.77 3.13
N PRO A 80 10.62 -3.13 4.43
CA PRO A 80 10.70 -4.53 4.84
C PRO A 80 9.57 -5.39 4.27
N VAL A 81 8.38 -4.81 4.09
CA VAL A 81 7.21 -5.49 3.52
C VAL A 81 7.43 -5.75 2.03
N VAL A 82 7.82 -4.70 1.30
CA VAL A 82 8.14 -4.75 -0.13
C VAL A 82 9.21 -5.81 -0.40
N MET A 83 10.34 -5.75 0.31
CA MET A 83 11.45 -6.67 0.09
C MET A 83 11.12 -8.13 0.46
N ASN A 84 10.34 -8.36 1.52
CA ASN A 84 9.87 -9.69 1.87
C ASN A 84 8.87 -10.25 0.83
N GLY A 85 8.01 -9.38 0.26
CA GLY A 85 7.06 -9.75 -0.80
C GLY A 85 7.71 -10.14 -2.13
N PHE A 86 8.85 -9.56 -2.46
CA PHE A 86 9.58 -9.87 -3.69
C PHE A 86 10.53 -11.09 -3.58
N ARG A 87 10.63 -11.74 -2.40
CA ARG A 87 11.58 -12.85 -2.14
C ARG A 87 13.04 -12.52 -2.55
N VAL A 88 13.44 -11.26 -2.52
CA VAL A 88 14.84 -10.88 -2.73
C VAL A 88 15.56 -11.14 -1.42
N ARG A 89 16.34 -12.23 -1.34
CA ARG A 89 17.33 -12.36 -0.27
C ARG A 89 18.46 -11.38 -0.57
N LEU A 90 18.70 -10.46 0.35
CA LEU A 90 19.95 -9.72 0.36
C LEU A 90 20.95 -10.53 1.16
N ASP A 91 21.64 -11.44 0.50
CA ASP A 91 22.92 -11.92 0.98
C ASP A 91 23.93 -10.80 0.67
N ALA A 92 24.19 -9.97 1.67
CA ALA A 92 25.34 -9.06 1.71
C ALA A 92 26.14 -9.34 2.98
#